data_AF-A0A8T3RXA1-F1
#
_entry.id   AF-A0A8T3RXA1-F1
#
_cell.length_a   1.000
_cell.length_b   1.000
_cell.length_c   1.000
_cell.angle_alpha   90.00
_cell.angle_beta   90.00
_cell.angle_gamma   90.00
#
_symmetry.space_group_name_H-M   'P 1'
#
loop_
_entity.id
_entity.type
_entity.pdbx_description
1 polymer ?
#
loop_
_entity_poly.entity_id
_entity_poly.type
_entity_poly.pdbx_seq_one_letter_code
_entity_poly.pdbx_strand_id
1 'polypeptide(L)'
;MLDSKIQDFLNDRKTKSLKKIITEGMDEHDVQCVHLEADEEFNINNWLPDAARRAGQISMSSHPCTFSHPSGRKNKNSKTSTVIANGAFSTDGFIRSGNVSADLDALGNAAALDVYKFLTIELSDGKQLISHIEQETELAKNLLSIPTASYEELRLGLMAMKESDPASVTSSKIKQVFFPVLNDYHQLSVLTPSGIMYVLRNRIQEMRFGDVITKAKEQRKKNEISITGFDDIYNLGVIGYGGTKPQNISVLNNQYGGKAYLLQSIPPTLKPEKIRLPNTDFFSNCLWPNQFKANFELLHKCLTDSRNNLKVRTRRDEILLSIFDDIVRIIWQIRANEKGWSLRERFDSLPKVQKIILDNHWQNERDENGQALEAFLKNAARWIILAYKKVLGNEALALNDDELMHVYYLIEEQKEGLL
;
A
#
# COMPACT_ATOMS: atom_id res chain seq x y z
N MET A 1 -9.95 30.74 32.88
CA MET A 1 -11.25 30.42 32.24
C MET A 1 -11.14 29.04 31.64
N LEU A 2 -12.21 28.25 31.71
CA LEU A 2 -12.27 26.95 31.03
C LEU A 2 -12.19 27.16 29.51
N ASP A 3 -11.45 26.32 28.80
CA ASP A 3 -11.44 26.36 27.32
C ASP A 3 -12.87 26.11 26.79
N SER A 4 -13.31 26.89 25.81
CA SER A 4 -14.67 26.81 25.27
C SER A 4 -14.97 25.43 24.69
N LYS A 5 -13.97 24.72 24.16
CA LYS A 5 -14.13 23.35 23.64
C LYS A 5 -14.55 22.35 24.70
N ILE A 6 -14.10 22.54 25.94
CA ILE A 6 -14.46 21.66 27.06
C ILE A 6 -15.91 21.92 27.48
N GLN A 7 -16.32 23.18 27.53
CA GLN A 7 -17.71 23.55 27.84
C GLN A 7 -18.67 23.05 26.75
N ASP A 8 -18.30 23.24 25.48
CA ASP A 8 -19.08 22.75 24.34
C ASP A 8 -19.26 21.24 24.39
N PHE A 9 -18.22 20.49 24.76
CA PHE A 9 -18.29 19.04 24.90
C PHE A 9 -19.28 18.59 25.97
N LEU A 10 -19.22 19.18 27.18
CA LEU A 10 -20.13 18.83 28.28
C LEU A 10 -21.58 19.22 27.93
N ASN A 11 -21.77 20.38 27.30
CA ASN A 11 -23.09 20.85 26.87
C ASN A 11 -23.72 19.98 25.77
N ASP A 12 -22.94 19.53 24.79
CA ASP A 12 -23.40 18.59 23.76
C ASP A 12 -23.79 17.24 24.38
N ARG A 13 -23.01 16.75 25.34
CA ARG A 13 -23.33 15.51 26.08
C ARG A 13 -24.61 15.64 26.89
N LYS A 14 -24.77 16.74 27.63
CA LYS A 14 -25.98 17.06 28.38
C LYS A 14 -27.19 17.08 27.45
N THR A 15 -27.10 17.80 26.33
CA THR A 15 -28.19 17.92 25.35
C THR A 15 -28.57 16.57 24.74
N LYS A 16 -27.58 15.72 24.42
CA LYS A 16 -27.84 14.35 23.93
C LYS A 16 -28.47 13.45 24.98
N SER A 17 -28.09 13.60 26.26
CA SER A 17 -28.71 12.86 27.36
C SER A 17 -30.18 13.26 27.52
N LEU A 18 -30.45 14.57 27.58
CA LEU A 18 -31.80 15.13 27.69
C LEU A 18 -32.70 14.66 26.55
N LYS A 19 -32.24 14.72 25.29
CA LYS A 19 -33.00 14.24 24.12
C LYS A 19 -33.32 12.74 24.17
N LYS A 20 -32.55 11.95 24.91
CA LYS A 20 -32.76 10.50 25.02
C LYS A 20 -33.74 10.16 26.15
N ILE A 21 -33.72 10.94 27.22
CA ILE A 21 -34.53 10.70 28.42
C ILE A 21 -35.91 11.37 28.30
N ILE A 22 -35.96 12.60 27.79
CA ILE A 22 -37.19 13.35 27.60
C ILE A 22 -37.95 12.81 26.38
N THR A 23 -39.15 12.28 26.62
CA THR A 23 -40.06 11.77 25.59
C THR A 23 -41.37 12.55 25.54
N GLU A 24 -42.05 12.54 24.40
CA GLU A 24 -43.36 13.17 24.24
C GLU A 24 -44.36 12.54 25.24
N GLY A 25 -44.96 13.37 26.09
CA GLY A 25 -45.92 12.96 27.12
C GLY A 25 -45.39 12.84 28.55
N MET A 26 -44.12 13.19 28.81
CA MET A 26 -43.62 13.35 30.19
C MET A 26 -44.24 14.58 30.88
N ASP A 27 -44.44 14.46 32.19
CA ASP A 27 -44.94 15.56 33.02
C ASP A 27 -43.93 16.71 33.11
N GLU A 28 -44.42 17.95 33.18
CA GLU A 28 -43.56 19.14 33.27
C GLU A 28 -42.64 19.12 34.50
N HIS A 29 -43.10 18.55 35.61
CA HIS A 29 -42.28 18.41 36.83
C HIS A 29 -41.15 17.40 36.61
N ASP A 30 -41.45 16.25 36.00
CA ASP A 30 -40.46 15.21 35.71
C ASP A 30 -39.40 15.72 34.72
N VAL A 31 -39.82 16.48 33.71
CA VAL A 31 -38.89 17.12 32.76
C VAL A 31 -37.96 18.10 33.50
N GLN A 32 -38.49 18.92 34.41
CA GLN A 32 -37.68 19.85 35.19
C GLN A 32 -36.68 19.13 36.11
N CYS A 33 -37.09 18.03 36.75
CA CYS A 33 -36.21 17.19 37.57
C CYS A 33 -35.07 16.60 36.73
N VAL A 34 -35.38 16.05 35.55
CA VAL A 34 -34.36 15.51 34.62
C VAL A 34 -33.38 16.60 34.17
N HIS A 35 -33.85 17.83 33.96
CA HIS A 35 -32.97 18.96 33.64
C HIS A 35 -32.00 19.28 34.78
N LEU A 36 -32.48 19.33 36.02
CA LEU A 36 -31.67 19.59 37.21
C LEU A 36 -30.63 18.48 37.44
N GLU A 37 -31.05 17.22 37.34
CA GLU A 37 -30.15 16.07 37.47
C GLU A 37 -29.05 16.10 36.39
N ALA A 38 -29.41 16.42 35.14
CA ALA A 38 -28.43 16.56 34.06
C ALA A 38 -27.49 17.76 34.29
N ASP A 39 -27.98 18.86 34.87
CA ASP A 39 -27.13 20.00 35.24
C ASP A 39 -26.08 19.61 36.29
N GLU A 40 -26.47 18.81 37.29
CA GLU A 40 -25.54 18.32 38.30
C GLU A 40 -24.59 17.24 37.76
N GLU A 41 -25.08 16.29 36.97
CA GLU A 41 -24.30 15.17 36.40
C GLU A 41 -23.20 15.68 35.45
N PHE A 42 -23.55 16.62 34.57
CA PHE A 42 -22.62 17.19 33.59
C PHE A 42 -21.88 18.43 34.09
N ASN A 43 -22.08 18.82 35.36
CA ASN A 43 -21.23 19.80 36.01
C ASN A 43 -19.80 19.27 36.10
N ILE A 44 -18.83 20.06 35.67
CA ILE A 44 -17.43 19.63 35.64
C ILE A 44 -16.90 19.15 37.00
N ASN A 45 -17.37 19.74 38.10
CA ASN A 45 -16.95 19.36 39.45
C ASN A 45 -17.42 17.95 39.85
N ASN A 46 -18.53 17.47 39.28
CA ASN A 46 -19.07 16.14 39.56
C ASN A 46 -18.64 15.13 38.49
N TRP A 47 -18.60 15.57 37.24
CA TRP A 47 -18.28 14.73 36.10
C TRP A 47 -16.81 14.30 36.07
N LEU A 48 -15.85 15.20 36.39
CA LEU A 48 -14.42 14.87 36.34
C LEU A 48 -14.02 13.72 37.27
N PRO A 49 -14.43 13.69 38.56
CA PRO A 49 -14.15 12.56 39.45
C PRO A 49 -14.71 11.22 38.93
N ASP A 50 -15.95 11.23 38.41
CA ASP A 50 -16.54 10.03 37.80
C ASP A 50 -15.78 9.59 36.54
N ALA A 51 -15.43 10.54 35.67
CA ALA A 51 -14.66 10.29 34.46
C ALA A 51 -13.28 9.70 34.79
N ALA A 52 -12.57 10.25 35.79
CA ALA A 52 -11.28 9.75 36.24
C ALA A 52 -11.36 8.30 36.74
N ARG A 53 -12.41 7.94 37.50
CA ARG A 53 -12.66 6.56 37.95
C ARG A 53 -12.97 5.60 36.78
N ARG A 54 -13.63 6.08 35.72
CA ARG A 54 -13.99 5.27 34.54
C ARG A 54 -12.88 5.18 33.50
N ALA A 55 -11.92 6.09 33.49
CA ALA A 55 -10.89 6.20 32.46
C ALA A 55 -10.13 4.88 32.21
N GLY A 56 -9.73 4.17 33.27
CA GLY A 56 -9.03 2.88 33.18
C GLY A 56 -9.84 1.73 32.56
N GLN A 57 -11.12 1.92 32.25
CA GLN A 57 -11.91 0.96 31.48
C GLN A 57 -11.61 1.03 29.97
N ILE A 58 -11.03 2.14 29.50
CA ILE A 58 -10.44 2.29 28.18
C ILE A 58 -8.92 2.20 28.31
N SER A 59 -8.26 1.69 27.29
CA SER A 59 -6.81 1.72 27.18
C SER A 59 -6.41 2.18 25.79
N MET A 60 -5.57 3.20 25.72
CA MET A 60 -4.98 3.70 24.48
C MET A 60 -3.85 2.77 24.03
N SER A 61 -3.73 2.59 22.72
CA SER A 61 -2.81 1.61 22.14
C SER A 61 -2.49 2.01 20.71
N SER A 62 -1.21 2.00 20.33
CA SER A 62 -0.84 2.07 18.91
C SER A 62 -0.95 0.71 18.22
N HIS A 63 -0.81 -0.37 19.00
CA HIS A 63 -0.88 -1.76 18.50
C HIS A 63 -1.94 -2.60 19.23
N PRO A 64 -3.23 -2.32 19.04
CA PRO A 64 -4.31 -3.03 19.70
C PRO A 64 -4.33 -4.55 19.42
N CYS A 65 -4.36 -5.36 20.48
CA CYS A 65 -4.38 -6.83 20.37
C CYS A 65 -5.66 -7.41 19.75
N THR A 66 -6.75 -6.65 19.71
CA THR A 66 -8.04 -7.08 19.17
C THR A 66 -8.03 -7.26 17.65
N PHE A 67 -7.02 -6.72 16.96
CA PHE A 67 -6.82 -6.91 15.52
C PHE A 67 -6.24 -8.29 15.19
N SER A 68 -5.51 -8.92 16.11
CA SER A 68 -5.11 -10.33 15.95
C SER A 68 -6.29 -11.27 16.15
N HIS A 69 -7.12 -10.98 17.15
CA HIS A 69 -8.37 -11.71 17.43
C HIS A 69 -9.31 -10.82 18.26
N PRO A 70 -10.63 -10.75 17.98
CA PRO A 70 -11.55 -9.85 18.70
C PRO A 70 -11.55 -10.01 20.22
N SER A 71 -11.38 -11.24 20.71
CA SER A 71 -11.26 -11.56 22.14
C SER A 71 -9.82 -11.60 22.67
N GLY A 72 -8.86 -11.00 21.96
CA GLY A 72 -7.43 -11.01 22.29
C GLY A 72 -7.09 -10.34 23.60
N ARG A 73 -7.92 -9.39 24.06
CA ARG A 73 -7.73 -8.67 25.32
C ARG A 73 -7.99 -9.52 26.57
N LYS A 74 -8.89 -10.51 26.49
CA LYS A 74 -9.26 -11.36 27.62
C LYS A 74 -8.39 -12.62 27.64
N ASN A 75 -7.58 -12.76 28.69
CA ASN A 75 -6.89 -14.01 29.04
C ASN A 75 -7.54 -14.64 30.29
N LYS A 76 -7.24 -15.91 30.58
CA LYS A 76 -7.92 -16.70 31.61
C LYS A 76 -7.89 -16.04 33.00
N ASN A 77 -6.75 -15.43 33.35
CA ASN A 77 -6.52 -14.82 34.66
C ASN A 77 -6.01 -13.36 34.58
N SER A 78 -5.95 -12.77 33.38
CA SER A 78 -5.33 -11.47 33.17
C SER A 78 -5.86 -10.78 31.91
N LYS A 79 -5.53 -9.50 31.75
CA LYS A 79 -5.74 -8.76 30.51
C LYS A 79 -4.42 -8.69 29.75
N THR A 80 -4.49 -8.77 28.43
CA THR A 80 -3.32 -8.50 27.58
C THR A 80 -2.89 -7.06 27.77
N SER A 81 -1.59 -6.84 27.96
CA SER A 81 -1.02 -5.50 28.11
C SER A 81 -1.26 -4.67 26.86
N THR A 82 -1.54 -3.40 27.06
CA THR A 82 -1.65 -2.41 25.98
C THR A 82 -0.28 -1.92 25.58
N VAL A 83 -0.12 -1.63 24.28
CA VAL A 83 1.18 -1.26 23.72
C VAL A 83 1.04 0.09 23.02
N ILE A 84 1.77 1.07 23.56
CA ILE A 84 2.03 2.35 22.93
C ILE A 84 3.50 2.34 22.51
N ALA A 85 3.75 2.01 21.26
CA ALA A 85 5.09 1.97 20.69
C ALA A 85 5.64 3.40 20.52
N ASN A 86 6.70 3.71 21.26
CA ASN A 86 7.51 4.91 21.12
C ASN A 86 8.80 4.53 20.38
N GLY A 87 8.86 4.83 19.08
CA GLY A 87 10.03 4.53 18.25
C GLY A 87 10.70 5.83 17.78
N ALA A 88 12.03 5.83 17.71
CA ALA A 88 12.76 6.94 17.09
C ALA A 88 12.52 6.96 15.57
N PHE A 89 12.51 8.17 15.01
CA PHE A 89 12.50 8.37 13.57
C PHE A 89 13.87 7.98 12.97
N SER A 90 13.86 7.23 11.86
CA SER A 90 15.06 6.93 11.06
C SER A 90 14.72 6.76 9.58
N THR A 91 15.60 7.19 8.68
CA THR A 91 15.44 7.17 7.21
C THR A 91 16.27 6.07 6.56
N ASP A 92 16.10 4.83 7.01
CA ASP A 92 16.83 3.64 6.53
C ASP A 92 16.02 2.80 5.51
N GLY A 93 14.91 3.35 4.99
CA GLY A 93 14.04 2.69 4.02
C GLY A 93 12.89 1.87 4.63
N PHE A 94 12.79 1.75 5.96
CA PHE A 94 11.69 1.05 6.62
C PHE A 94 10.58 2.00 7.11
N ILE A 95 9.33 1.53 7.02
CA ILE A 95 8.17 2.18 7.66
C ILE A 95 7.92 1.51 9.00
N ARG A 96 7.90 2.30 10.07
CA ARG A 96 7.65 1.87 11.46
C ARG A 96 6.90 2.97 12.22
N SER A 97 6.43 2.65 13.42
CA SER A 97 5.63 3.58 14.25
C SER A 97 6.34 4.89 14.57
N GLY A 98 7.67 4.91 14.64
CA GLY A 98 8.45 6.14 14.82
C GLY A 98 8.56 7.02 13.57
N ASN A 99 8.13 6.54 12.40
CA ASN A 99 8.24 7.27 11.12
C ASN A 99 6.92 7.83 10.61
N VAL A 100 5.80 7.58 11.30
CA VAL A 100 4.47 7.97 10.83
C VAL A 100 3.74 8.70 11.94
N SER A 101 3.30 9.92 11.65
CA SER A 101 2.34 10.62 12.52
C SER A 101 1.00 9.91 12.41
N ALA A 102 0.65 9.14 13.45
CA ALA A 102 -0.56 8.35 13.50
C ALA A 102 -1.19 8.46 14.88
N ASP A 103 -2.52 8.59 14.92
CA ASP A 103 -3.27 8.65 16.17
C ASP A 103 -3.20 7.32 16.92
N LEU A 104 -3.26 7.42 18.24
CA LEU A 104 -3.46 6.25 19.10
C LEU A 104 -4.90 5.74 18.94
N ASP A 105 -5.04 4.43 18.96
CA ASP A 105 -6.33 3.78 19.01
C ASP A 105 -6.75 3.54 20.46
N ALA A 106 -8.01 3.21 20.67
CA ALA A 106 -8.54 2.94 22.00
C ALA A 106 -9.37 1.67 22.04
N LEU A 107 -9.20 0.93 23.12
CA LEU A 107 -9.88 -0.33 23.40
C LEU A 107 -10.61 -0.22 24.73
N GLY A 108 -11.86 -0.69 24.82
CA GLY A 108 -12.48 -0.91 26.12
C GLY A 108 -13.98 -0.83 26.17
N ASN A 109 -14.48 -0.59 27.37
CA ASN A 109 -15.90 -0.52 27.62
C ASN A 109 -16.48 0.73 26.95
N ALA A 110 -17.51 0.56 26.12
CA ALA A 110 -18.18 1.68 25.45
C ALA A 110 -18.75 2.72 26.43
N ALA A 111 -19.05 2.32 27.68
CA ALA A 111 -19.52 3.22 28.73
C ALA A 111 -18.48 4.27 29.19
N ALA A 112 -17.20 4.08 28.86
CA ALA A 112 -16.12 5.03 29.15
C ALA A 112 -15.56 5.72 27.88
N LEU A 113 -16.22 5.53 26.73
CA LEU A 113 -15.81 6.12 25.46
C LEU A 113 -15.91 7.65 25.47
N ASP A 114 -16.82 8.21 26.26
CA ASP A 114 -16.93 9.64 26.47
C ASP A 114 -15.71 10.24 27.15
N VAL A 115 -15.11 9.52 28.11
CA VAL A 115 -13.85 9.93 28.74
C VAL A 115 -12.70 9.94 27.74
N TYR A 116 -12.61 8.92 26.86
CA TYR A 116 -11.63 8.92 25.77
C TYR A 116 -11.82 10.14 24.86
N LYS A 117 -13.06 10.39 24.41
CA LYS A 117 -13.37 11.55 23.55
C LYS A 117 -13.00 12.86 24.21
N PHE A 118 -13.26 13.00 25.51
CA PHE A 118 -12.89 14.16 26.32
C PHE A 118 -11.37 14.38 26.34
N LEU A 119 -10.61 13.31 26.60
CA LEU A 119 -9.14 13.36 26.65
C LEU A 119 -8.50 13.64 25.29
N THR A 120 -9.16 13.28 24.19
CA THR A 120 -8.69 13.54 22.81
C THR A 120 -9.22 14.83 22.19
N ILE A 121 -9.91 15.70 22.95
CA ILE A 121 -10.31 17.02 22.45
C ILE A 121 -9.06 17.81 22.08
N GLU A 122 -9.00 18.30 20.85
CA GLU A 122 -8.04 19.31 20.43
C GLU A 122 -8.46 20.67 21.01
N LEU A 123 -7.61 21.22 21.87
CA LEU A 123 -7.80 22.54 22.48
C LEU A 123 -7.41 23.65 21.50
N SER A 124 -7.61 24.90 21.92
CA SER A 124 -7.33 26.09 21.11
C SER A 124 -5.90 26.21 20.59
N ASP A 125 -4.93 25.54 21.22
CA ASP A 125 -3.53 25.49 20.78
C ASP A 125 -3.21 24.32 19.82
N GLY A 126 -4.23 23.54 19.42
CA GLY A 126 -4.10 22.39 18.53
C GLY A 126 -3.56 21.13 19.19
N LYS A 127 -3.30 21.12 20.51
CA LYS A 127 -2.89 19.92 21.23
C LYS A 127 -4.08 19.25 21.89
N GLN A 128 -3.97 17.93 22.07
CA GLN A 128 -5.00 17.16 22.78
C GLN A 128 -4.91 17.39 24.28
N LEU A 129 -6.07 17.43 24.96
CA LEU A 129 -6.17 17.59 26.41
C LEU A 129 -5.29 16.59 27.19
N ILE A 130 -5.23 15.33 26.75
CA ILE A 130 -4.38 14.32 27.39
C ILE A 130 -2.89 14.68 27.38
N SER A 131 -2.42 15.41 26.38
CA SER A 131 -1.03 15.87 26.30
C SER A 131 -0.76 16.99 27.31
N HIS A 132 -1.75 17.85 27.55
CA HIS A 132 -1.67 18.89 28.58
C HIS A 132 -1.63 18.30 29.99
N ILE A 133 -2.39 17.23 30.24
CA ILE A 133 -2.39 16.51 31.52
C ILE A 133 -1.05 15.81 31.73
N GLU A 134 -0.53 15.14 30.70
CA GLU A 134 0.77 14.47 30.73
C GLU A 134 1.94 15.44 30.95
N GLN A 135 1.89 16.63 30.34
CA GLN A 135 2.91 17.68 30.49
C GLN A 135 2.69 18.58 31.71
N GLU A 136 1.62 18.36 32.48
CA GLU A 136 1.24 19.16 33.66
C GLU A 136 1.22 20.66 33.38
N THR A 137 0.73 21.04 32.20
CA THR A 137 0.63 22.46 31.81
C THR A 137 -0.36 23.19 32.72
N GLU A 138 -0.21 24.52 32.83
CA GLU A 138 -1.10 25.36 33.63
C GLU A 138 -2.58 25.24 33.21
N LEU A 139 -2.86 24.98 31.93
CA LEU A 139 -4.22 24.68 31.46
C LEU A 139 -4.79 23.43 32.13
N ALA A 140 -4.02 22.33 32.19
CA ALA A 140 -4.46 21.10 32.83
C ALA A 140 -4.57 21.25 34.35
N LYS A 141 -3.62 21.95 34.99
CA LYS A 141 -3.70 22.22 36.44
C LYS A 141 -4.96 23.00 36.79
N ASN A 142 -5.23 24.09 36.09
CA ASN A 142 -6.43 24.89 36.31
C ASN A 142 -7.73 24.12 36.04
N LEU A 143 -7.73 23.22 35.05
CA LEU A 143 -8.90 22.38 34.74
C LEU A 143 -9.18 21.34 35.82
N LEU A 144 -8.13 20.69 36.33
CA LEU A 144 -8.22 19.60 37.29
C LEU A 144 -8.26 20.10 38.75
N SER A 145 -7.96 21.37 39.01
CA SER A 145 -8.13 22.00 40.32
C SER A 145 -9.61 22.31 40.60
N ILE A 146 -10.34 21.30 41.05
CA ILE A 146 -11.75 21.41 41.45
C ILE A 146 -11.92 21.23 42.97
N PRO A 147 -12.99 21.76 43.59
CA PRO A 147 -13.19 21.64 45.04
C PRO A 147 -13.51 20.22 45.53
N THR A 148 -13.96 19.35 44.63
CA THR A 148 -14.58 18.05 44.94
C THR A 148 -13.61 16.86 44.94
N ALA A 149 -12.40 17.02 44.42
CA ALA A 149 -11.38 15.97 44.35
C ALA A 149 -9.96 16.57 44.27
N SER A 150 -8.94 15.79 44.64
CA SER A 150 -7.57 16.27 44.52
C SER A 150 -7.05 16.21 43.07
N TYR A 151 -6.15 17.13 42.74
CA TYR A 151 -5.50 17.16 41.42
C TYR A 151 -4.82 15.83 41.08
N GLU A 152 -4.08 15.25 42.04
CA GLU A 152 -3.29 14.04 41.83
C GLU A 152 -4.19 12.83 41.56
N GLU A 153 -5.30 12.68 42.29
CA GLU A 153 -6.27 11.60 42.05
C GLU A 153 -6.89 11.69 40.66
N LEU A 154 -7.28 12.90 40.23
CA LEU A 154 -7.86 13.10 38.89
C LEU A 154 -6.84 12.83 37.80
N ARG A 155 -5.61 13.33 37.96
CA ARG A 155 -4.52 13.12 37.00
C ARG A 155 -4.20 11.64 36.87
N LEU A 156 -3.96 10.93 37.97
CA LEU A 156 -3.67 9.50 37.95
C LEU A 156 -4.83 8.70 37.34
N GLY A 157 -6.06 9.01 37.74
CA GLY A 157 -7.25 8.35 37.18
C GLY A 157 -7.36 8.51 35.67
N LEU A 158 -7.22 9.73 35.15
CA LEU A 158 -7.28 10.01 33.72
C LEU A 158 -6.10 9.42 32.95
N MET A 159 -4.88 9.44 33.53
CA MET A 159 -3.66 8.90 32.91
C MET A 159 -3.64 7.37 32.89
N ALA A 160 -4.42 6.69 33.73
CA ALA A 160 -4.57 5.23 33.70
C ALA A 160 -5.01 4.68 32.32
N MET A 161 -5.56 5.53 31.43
CA MET A 161 -5.89 5.16 30.05
C MET A 161 -4.65 4.95 29.17
N LYS A 162 -3.53 5.62 29.44
CA LYS A 162 -2.25 5.48 28.72
C LYS A 162 -1.30 4.49 29.39
N GLU A 163 -1.46 4.26 30.69
CA GLU A 163 -0.58 3.36 31.43
C GLU A 163 -0.72 1.90 30.96
N SER A 164 0.44 1.23 30.86
CA SER A 164 0.52 -0.21 30.65
C SER A 164 0.96 -0.87 31.96
N ASP A 165 0.30 -1.97 32.33
CA ASP A 165 0.70 -2.82 33.46
C ASP A 165 2.20 -3.20 33.34
N PRO A 166 3.02 -3.11 34.41
CA PRO A 166 4.47 -3.34 34.32
C PRO A 166 4.82 -4.76 33.83
N ALA A 167 3.94 -5.72 34.09
CA ALA A 167 4.07 -7.07 33.55
C ALA A 167 3.60 -7.10 32.09
N SER A 168 4.49 -7.44 31.17
CA SER A 168 4.14 -7.67 29.77
C SER A 168 3.37 -9.00 29.63
N VAL A 169 2.05 -8.90 29.56
CA VAL A 169 1.14 -10.05 29.45
C VAL A 169 0.64 -10.16 28.00
N THR A 170 0.89 -11.32 27.39
CA THR A 170 0.34 -11.69 26.08
C THR A 170 -0.88 -12.61 26.22
N SER A 171 -1.49 -12.99 25.09
CA SER A 171 -2.66 -13.87 25.01
C SER A 171 -2.41 -14.99 24.02
N SER A 172 -2.95 -16.18 24.29
CA SER A 172 -2.92 -17.33 23.38
C SER A 172 -3.64 -17.10 22.05
N LYS A 173 -4.41 -16.02 21.95
CA LYS A 173 -5.13 -15.60 20.74
C LYS A 173 -4.33 -14.62 19.87
N ILE A 174 -3.15 -14.19 20.34
CA ILE A 174 -2.24 -13.35 19.58
C ILE A 174 -1.24 -14.26 18.88
N LYS A 175 -0.87 -13.89 17.64
CA LYS A 175 0.13 -14.66 16.89
C LYS A 175 1.49 -14.49 17.56
N GLN A 176 2.10 -15.61 17.90
CA GLN A 176 3.42 -15.67 18.52
C GLN A 176 4.38 -16.42 17.59
N VAL A 177 5.55 -15.85 17.35
CA VAL A 177 6.57 -16.41 16.46
C VAL A 177 7.90 -16.50 17.19
N PHE A 178 8.63 -17.59 16.99
CA PHE A 178 10.02 -17.68 17.45
C PHE A 178 10.93 -17.00 16.42
N PHE A 179 11.79 -16.12 16.90
CA PHE A 179 12.79 -15.44 16.09
C PHE A 179 14.19 -15.86 16.58
N PRO A 180 15.02 -16.47 15.73
CA PRO A 180 16.35 -16.93 16.12
C PRO A 180 17.27 -15.76 16.46
N VAL A 181 18.03 -15.89 17.55
CA VAL A 181 19.03 -14.92 18.01
C VAL A 181 20.27 -15.67 18.47
N LEU A 182 21.34 -15.62 17.68
CA LEU A 182 22.59 -16.33 17.95
C LEU A 182 22.33 -17.83 18.23
N ASN A 183 22.44 -18.25 19.48
CA ASN A 183 22.27 -19.63 19.94
C ASN A 183 20.92 -19.88 20.64
N ASP A 184 19.98 -18.93 20.59
CA ASP A 184 18.67 -19.02 21.27
C ASP A 184 17.54 -18.41 20.40
N TYR A 185 16.34 -18.29 20.96
CA TYR A 185 15.17 -17.71 20.30
C TYR A 185 14.47 -16.69 21.18
N HIS A 186 14.05 -15.59 20.58
CA HIS A 186 13.06 -14.69 21.18
C HIS A 186 11.66 -15.11 20.73
N GLN A 187 10.72 -15.19 21.68
CA GLN A 187 9.31 -15.35 21.34
C GLN A 187 8.66 -13.97 21.18
N LEU A 188 8.24 -13.64 19.95
CA LEU A 188 7.64 -12.35 19.62
C LEU A 188 6.12 -12.46 19.51
N SER A 189 5.40 -11.62 20.24
CA SER A 189 3.95 -11.43 20.05
C SER A 189 3.73 -10.34 19.00
N VAL A 190 3.13 -10.69 17.86
CA VAL A 190 2.96 -9.76 16.73
C VAL A 190 1.60 -9.08 16.81
N LEU A 191 1.61 -7.75 16.82
CA LEU A 191 0.43 -6.90 16.93
C LEU A 191 0.31 -5.99 15.70
N THR A 192 -0.93 -5.62 15.36
CA THR A 192 -1.22 -4.79 14.18
C THR A 192 -1.18 -3.29 14.55
N PRO A 193 -0.40 -2.45 13.84
CA PRO A 193 -0.37 -1.00 14.05
C PRO A 193 -1.62 -0.33 13.47
N SER A 194 -2.69 -0.19 14.25
CA SER A 194 -3.97 0.29 13.71
C SER A 194 -3.91 1.74 13.24
N GLY A 195 -3.23 2.63 13.97
CA GLY A 195 -3.05 4.03 13.56
C GLY A 195 -2.40 4.16 12.17
N ILE A 196 -1.27 3.50 11.94
CA ILE A 196 -0.57 3.51 10.64
C ILE A 196 -1.46 2.92 9.54
N MET A 197 -2.15 1.83 9.84
CA MET A 197 -3.06 1.17 8.90
C MET A 197 -4.17 2.11 8.42
N TYR A 198 -4.73 2.93 9.31
CA TYR A 198 -5.78 3.89 8.94
C TYR A 198 -5.25 5.18 8.31
N VAL A 199 -4.04 5.62 8.67
CA VAL A 199 -3.34 6.68 7.91
C VAL A 199 -3.15 6.25 6.45
N LEU A 200 -2.70 5.01 6.20
CA LEU A 200 -2.60 4.46 4.85
C LEU A 200 -3.96 4.46 4.14
N ARG A 201 -5.01 3.97 4.81
CA ARG A 201 -6.38 3.93 4.27
C ARG A 201 -6.86 5.32 3.85
N ASN A 202 -6.65 6.34 4.69
CA ASN A 202 -7.07 7.71 4.39
C ASN A 202 -6.31 8.30 3.22
N ARG A 203 -4.99 8.10 3.17
CA ARG A 203 -4.18 8.57 2.03
C ARG A 203 -4.63 7.95 0.72
N ILE A 204 -4.99 6.67 0.72
CA ILE A 204 -5.53 5.99 -0.47
C ILE A 204 -6.94 6.51 -0.81
N GLN A 205 -7.79 6.75 0.18
CA GLN A 205 -9.12 7.32 -0.03
C GLN A 205 -9.05 8.69 -0.68
N GLU A 206 -8.22 9.59 -0.14
CA GLU A 206 -7.98 10.93 -0.69
C GLU A 206 -7.41 10.85 -2.11
N MET A 207 -6.43 9.97 -2.33
CA MET A 207 -5.84 9.74 -3.66
C MET A 207 -6.89 9.28 -4.69
N ARG A 208 -7.89 8.49 -4.30
CA ARG A 208 -8.86 7.92 -5.25
C ARG A 208 -10.10 8.77 -5.45
N PHE A 209 -10.55 9.46 -4.40
CA PHE A 209 -11.85 10.11 -4.30
C PHE A 209 -11.80 11.55 -3.81
N GLY A 210 -10.61 12.13 -3.60
CA GLY A 210 -10.47 13.54 -3.28
C GLY A 210 -11.08 14.42 -4.38
N ASP A 211 -11.61 15.58 -4.00
CA ASP A 211 -12.38 16.45 -4.91
C ASP A 211 -11.56 16.88 -6.14
N VAL A 212 -10.27 17.17 -5.93
CA VAL A 212 -9.33 17.54 -7.00
C VAL A 212 -9.12 16.38 -7.97
N ILE A 213 -8.98 15.16 -7.45
CA ILE A 213 -8.74 13.95 -8.25
C ILE A 213 -9.98 13.57 -9.04
N THR A 214 -11.16 13.68 -8.44
CA THR A 214 -12.43 13.40 -9.11
C THR A 214 -12.63 14.32 -10.31
N LYS A 215 -12.35 15.62 -10.16
CA LYS A 215 -12.37 16.59 -11.27
C LYS A 215 -11.35 16.25 -12.37
N ALA A 216 -10.12 15.88 -12.00
CA ALA A 216 -9.09 15.49 -12.97
C ALA A 216 -9.48 14.22 -13.76
N LYS A 217 -10.10 13.23 -13.10
CA LYS A 217 -10.64 12.02 -13.75
C LYS A 217 -11.77 12.36 -14.72
N GLU A 218 -12.65 13.29 -14.38
CA GLU A 218 -13.72 13.76 -15.26
C GLU A 218 -13.18 14.49 -16.50
N GLN A 219 -12.20 15.38 -16.33
CA GLN A 219 -11.54 16.07 -17.45
C GLN A 219 -10.88 15.09 -18.41
N ARG A 220 -10.15 14.09 -17.89
CA ARG A 220 -9.60 13.00 -18.70
C ARG A 220 -10.67 12.26 -19.49
N LYS A 221 -11.82 11.98 -18.88
CA LYS A 221 -12.96 11.33 -19.55
C LYS A 221 -13.53 12.17 -20.69
N LYS A 222 -13.47 13.50 -20.58
CA LYS A 222 -13.88 14.47 -21.61
C LYS A 222 -12.79 14.78 -22.64
N ASN A 223 -11.60 14.19 -22.52
CA ASN A 223 -10.41 14.54 -23.30
C ASN A 223 -9.99 16.02 -23.14
N GLU A 224 -10.24 16.61 -21.98
CA GLU A 224 -9.80 17.95 -21.61
C GLU A 224 -8.45 17.90 -20.88
N ILE A 225 -7.62 18.94 -21.07
CA ILE A 225 -6.33 19.06 -20.38
C ILE A 225 -6.58 19.42 -18.92
N SER A 226 -6.07 18.62 -18.00
CA SER A 226 -6.00 18.96 -16.57
C SER A 226 -4.62 19.52 -16.23
N ILE A 227 -4.58 20.60 -15.45
CA ILE A 227 -3.34 21.16 -14.91
C ILE A 227 -2.73 20.21 -13.85
N THR A 228 -3.60 19.46 -13.16
CA THR A 228 -3.23 18.53 -12.10
C THR A 228 -3.44 17.09 -12.57
N GLY A 229 -2.40 16.26 -12.49
CA GLY A 229 -2.51 14.83 -12.71
C GLY A 229 -3.29 14.13 -11.60
N PHE A 230 -3.53 12.83 -11.76
CA PHE A 230 -4.06 11.99 -10.69
C PHE A 230 -3.36 10.63 -10.66
N ASP A 231 -3.23 10.09 -9.45
CA ASP A 231 -2.70 8.76 -9.18
C ASP A 231 -3.83 7.79 -8.81
N ASP A 232 -3.60 6.49 -9.00
CA ASP A 232 -4.48 5.44 -8.52
C ASP A 232 -3.65 4.21 -8.14
N ILE A 233 -4.16 3.41 -7.20
CA ILE A 233 -3.56 2.14 -6.79
C ILE A 233 -4.55 1.02 -7.12
N TYR A 234 -4.17 0.18 -8.07
CA TYR A 234 -4.96 -0.96 -8.50
C TYR A 234 -4.77 -2.17 -7.57
N ASN A 235 -5.69 -3.14 -7.67
CA ASN A 235 -5.62 -4.43 -6.96
C ASN A 235 -5.50 -4.34 -5.42
N LEU A 236 -6.11 -3.32 -4.82
CA LEU A 236 -6.18 -3.18 -3.37
C LEU A 236 -7.00 -4.32 -2.75
N GLY A 237 -6.42 -4.99 -1.76
CA GLY A 237 -7.15 -5.90 -0.89
C GLY A 237 -7.88 -5.13 0.21
N VAL A 238 -9.05 -5.62 0.63
CA VAL A 238 -9.77 -5.08 1.80
C VAL A 238 -9.87 -6.17 2.85
N ILE A 239 -9.37 -5.88 4.05
CA ILE A 239 -9.54 -6.74 5.22
C ILE A 239 -10.55 -6.13 6.18
N GLY A 240 -11.43 -6.98 6.72
CA GLY A 240 -12.47 -6.59 7.67
C GLY A 240 -12.15 -7.08 9.08
N TYR A 241 -12.22 -6.19 10.07
CA TYR A 241 -12.07 -6.52 11.50
C TYR A 241 -13.40 -6.34 12.25
N GLY A 242 -13.79 -7.37 12.99
CA GLY A 242 -14.99 -7.36 13.84
C GLY A 242 -16.26 -7.92 13.19
N GLY A 243 -16.20 -8.40 11.96
CA GLY A 243 -17.33 -9.02 11.27
C GLY A 243 -18.54 -8.08 11.22
N THR A 244 -19.66 -8.49 11.80
CA THR A 244 -20.89 -7.68 11.90
C THR A 244 -20.87 -6.63 13.02
N LYS A 245 -19.86 -6.66 13.91
CA LYS A 245 -19.73 -5.77 15.07
C LYS A 245 -18.33 -5.11 15.16
N PRO A 246 -17.97 -4.23 14.20
CA PRO A 246 -16.65 -3.56 14.18
C PRO A 246 -16.37 -2.72 15.43
N GLN A 247 -17.41 -2.25 16.13
CA GLN A 247 -17.31 -1.47 17.37
C GLN A 247 -16.61 -2.20 18.52
N ASN A 248 -16.53 -3.53 18.48
CA ASN A 248 -15.90 -4.32 19.55
C ASN A 248 -14.38 -4.46 19.36
N ILE A 249 -13.84 -4.02 18.23
CA ILE A 249 -12.41 -4.13 17.93
C ILE A 249 -11.66 -2.96 18.52
N SER A 250 -11.96 -1.73 18.10
CA SER A 250 -11.35 -0.51 18.59
C SER A 250 -12.10 0.74 18.09
N VAL A 251 -11.77 1.90 18.64
CA VAL A 251 -12.41 3.17 18.29
C VAL A 251 -12.09 3.58 16.85
N LEU A 252 -10.81 3.54 16.43
CA LEU A 252 -10.45 3.85 15.04
C LEU A 252 -11.08 2.84 14.08
N ASN A 253 -11.11 1.56 14.43
CA ASN A 253 -11.76 0.56 13.59
C ASN A 253 -13.22 0.87 13.34
N ASN A 254 -13.94 1.31 14.38
CA ASN A 254 -15.32 1.71 14.24
C ASN A 254 -15.49 2.95 13.34
N GLN A 255 -14.64 3.96 13.49
CA GLN A 255 -14.64 5.17 12.66
C GLN A 255 -14.47 4.83 11.16
N TYR A 256 -13.63 3.84 10.85
CA TYR A 256 -13.39 3.41 9.47
C TYR A 256 -14.27 2.25 8.99
N GLY A 257 -15.35 1.96 9.72
CA GLY A 257 -16.36 0.96 9.35
C GLY A 257 -15.85 -0.48 9.33
N GLY A 258 -14.83 -0.78 10.14
CA GLY A 258 -14.27 -2.12 10.25
C GLY A 258 -13.32 -2.53 9.12
N LYS A 259 -12.99 -1.63 8.19
CA LYS A 259 -12.30 -1.98 6.93
C LYS A 259 -10.94 -1.30 6.84
N ALA A 260 -9.92 -2.08 6.48
CA ALA A 260 -8.59 -1.60 6.17
C ALA A 260 -8.13 -2.05 4.78
N TYR A 261 -7.12 -1.37 4.24
CA TYR A 261 -6.56 -1.65 2.92
C TYR A 261 -5.24 -2.39 3.01
N LEU A 262 -5.05 -3.34 2.09
CA LEU A 262 -3.82 -4.09 1.89
C LEU A 262 -3.27 -3.76 0.50
N LEU A 263 -1.99 -3.44 0.45
CA LEU A 263 -1.27 -3.23 -0.79
C LEU A 263 -0.94 -4.59 -1.42
N GLN A 264 -1.01 -4.66 -2.75
CA GLN A 264 -0.64 -5.86 -3.47
C GLN A 264 0.88 -6.07 -3.38
N SER A 265 1.28 -7.20 -2.80
CA SER A 265 2.66 -7.67 -2.77
C SER A 265 2.68 -9.11 -3.29
N ILE A 266 2.58 -9.24 -4.61
CA ILE A 266 2.67 -10.53 -5.30
C ILE A 266 3.83 -10.48 -6.29
N PRO A 267 4.55 -11.60 -6.50
CA PRO A 267 5.51 -11.67 -7.59
C PRO A 267 4.81 -11.49 -8.95
N PRO A 268 5.52 -11.03 -9.99
CA PRO A 268 4.95 -10.94 -11.33
C PRO A 268 4.51 -12.33 -11.82
N THR A 269 3.26 -12.45 -12.29
CA THR A 269 2.77 -13.68 -12.88
C THR A 269 3.39 -13.88 -14.27
N LEU A 270 4.37 -14.77 -14.38
CA LEU A 270 4.91 -15.20 -15.65
C LEU A 270 3.92 -16.18 -16.30
N LYS A 271 3.22 -15.76 -17.36
CA LYS A 271 2.37 -16.68 -18.12
C LYS A 271 3.28 -17.68 -18.84
N PRO A 272 3.09 -19.01 -18.69
CA PRO A 272 3.78 -19.96 -19.53
C PRO A 272 3.28 -19.76 -20.97
N GLU A 273 4.08 -19.08 -21.78
CA GLU A 273 3.79 -19.00 -23.21
C GLU A 273 3.99 -20.40 -23.80
N LYS A 274 2.98 -20.92 -24.51
CA LYS A 274 3.16 -22.13 -25.30
C LYS A 274 4.10 -21.77 -26.43
N ILE A 275 5.37 -22.13 -26.27
CA ILE A 275 6.41 -21.84 -27.24
C ILE A 275 6.12 -22.66 -28.49
N ARG A 276 5.89 -21.96 -29.60
CA ARG A 276 5.68 -22.58 -30.91
C ARG A 276 7.04 -22.81 -31.56
N LEU A 277 7.39 -24.08 -31.78
CA LEU A 277 8.56 -24.43 -32.59
C LEU A 277 8.31 -24.05 -34.06
N PRO A 278 9.27 -23.40 -34.75
CA PRO A 278 9.12 -23.02 -36.14
C PRO A 278 9.24 -24.22 -37.06
N ASN A 279 8.30 -24.35 -38.02
CA ASN A 279 8.32 -25.46 -38.98
C ASN A 279 9.05 -25.09 -40.27
N THR A 280 8.86 -23.85 -40.75
CA THR A 280 9.40 -23.40 -42.04
C THR A 280 10.35 -22.22 -41.89
N ASP A 281 10.05 -21.30 -40.97
CA ASP A 281 10.86 -20.10 -40.75
C ASP A 281 10.55 -19.48 -39.39
N PHE A 282 11.58 -19.20 -38.61
CA PHE A 282 11.50 -18.60 -37.27
C PHE A 282 10.85 -17.22 -37.28
N PHE A 283 11.29 -16.35 -38.18
CA PHE A 283 10.85 -14.95 -38.22
C PHE A 283 9.36 -14.78 -38.53
N SER A 284 8.79 -15.67 -39.33
CA SER A 284 7.36 -15.67 -39.69
C SER A 284 6.50 -16.55 -38.78
N ASN A 285 7.02 -17.67 -38.28
CA ASN A 285 6.23 -18.61 -37.47
C ASN A 285 6.18 -18.20 -35.98
N CYS A 286 7.26 -17.62 -35.46
CA CYS A 286 7.45 -17.37 -34.03
C CYS A 286 7.37 -15.88 -33.65
N LEU A 287 7.64 -14.95 -34.58
CA LEU A 287 7.63 -13.52 -34.28
C LEU A 287 6.39 -12.83 -34.86
N TRP A 288 5.50 -12.34 -34.00
CA TRP A 288 4.34 -11.55 -34.41
C TRP A 288 4.66 -10.05 -34.30
N PRO A 289 4.73 -9.29 -35.41
CA PRO A 289 5.18 -7.88 -35.38
C PRO A 289 4.41 -6.97 -34.40
N ASN A 290 3.11 -7.20 -34.21
CA ASN A 290 2.30 -6.40 -33.28
C ASN A 290 2.66 -6.61 -31.80
N GLN A 291 3.33 -7.71 -31.45
CA GLN A 291 3.88 -7.89 -30.10
C GLN A 291 4.92 -6.81 -29.77
N PHE A 292 5.61 -6.28 -30.78
CA PHE A 292 6.65 -5.27 -30.68
C PHE A 292 6.12 -3.85 -30.96
N LYS A 293 4.79 -3.67 -31.04
CA LYS A 293 4.16 -2.42 -31.48
C LYS A 293 4.62 -1.20 -30.66
N ALA A 294 4.66 -1.34 -29.33
CA ALA A 294 5.10 -0.25 -28.46
C ALA A 294 6.55 0.18 -28.76
N ASN A 295 7.45 -0.78 -28.98
CA ASN A 295 8.84 -0.49 -29.33
C ASN A 295 8.95 0.16 -30.71
N PHE A 296 8.18 -0.30 -31.69
CA PHE A 296 8.16 0.32 -33.03
C PHE A 296 7.58 1.73 -33.04
N GLU A 297 6.55 2.02 -32.23
CA GLU A 297 6.01 3.37 -32.05
C GLU A 297 7.04 4.31 -31.40
N LEU A 298 7.78 3.83 -30.39
CA LEU A 298 8.88 4.58 -29.78
C LEU A 298 10.04 4.80 -30.76
N LEU A 299 10.37 3.78 -31.55
CA LEU A 299 11.38 3.88 -32.60
C LEU A 299 10.98 4.94 -33.62
N HIS A 300 9.72 4.93 -34.09
CA HIS A 300 9.22 5.92 -35.04
C HIS A 300 9.31 7.35 -34.50
N LYS A 301 8.97 7.57 -33.22
CA LYS A 301 9.15 8.87 -32.55
C LYS A 301 10.61 9.32 -32.54
N CYS A 302 11.55 8.40 -32.33
CA CYS A 302 12.98 8.74 -32.36
C CYS A 302 13.45 9.07 -33.78
N LEU A 303 12.97 8.34 -34.79
CA LEU A 303 13.33 8.57 -36.19
C LEU A 303 12.74 9.87 -36.76
N THR A 304 11.58 10.32 -36.26
CA THR A 304 10.92 11.57 -36.69
C THR A 304 11.31 12.79 -35.86
N ASP A 305 12.15 12.63 -34.83
CA ASP A 305 12.57 13.71 -33.95
C ASP A 305 13.54 14.66 -34.67
N SER A 306 13.13 15.91 -34.89
CA SER A 306 13.91 16.94 -35.59
C SER A 306 15.20 17.36 -34.87
N ARG A 307 15.34 17.05 -33.57
CA ARG A 307 16.48 17.49 -32.76
C ARG A 307 17.76 16.71 -33.06
N ASN A 308 17.65 15.49 -33.61
CA ASN A 308 18.75 14.60 -34.03
C ASN A 308 20.04 14.71 -33.17
N ASN A 309 19.90 14.62 -31.85
CA ASN A 309 21.02 14.74 -30.91
C ASN A 309 21.47 13.35 -30.42
N LEU A 310 22.61 13.29 -29.73
CA LEU A 310 23.17 12.04 -29.21
C LEU A 310 22.17 11.25 -28.38
N LYS A 311 21.36 11.91 -27.54
CA LYS A 311 20.35 11.24 -26.70
C LYS A 311 19.29 10.53 -27.54
N VAL A 312 18.83 11.15 -28.63
CA VAL A 312 17.86 10.54 -29.55
C VAL A 312 18.47 9.31 -30.24
N ARG A 313 19.73 9.39 -30.66
CA ARG A 313 20.44 8.26 -31.30
C ARG A 313 20.68 7.09 -30.33
N THR A 314 21.17 7.38 -29.13
CA THR A 314 21.32 6.38 -28.07
C THR A 314 19.98 5.73 -27.75
N ARG A 315 18.91 6.52 -27.62
CA ARG A 315 17.57 5.98 -27.36
C ARG A 315 17.05 5.10 -28.49
N ARG A 316 17.29 5.48 -29.75
CA ARG A 316 16.96 4.66 -30.92
C ARG A 316 17.68 3.31 -30.85
N ASP A 317 18.97 3.32 -30.55
CA ASP A 317 19.80 2.11 -30.48
C ASP A 317 19.35 1.22 -29.31
N GLU A 318 19.06 1.78 -28.13
CA GLU A 318 18.47 1.06 -27.00
C GLU A 318 17.13 0.37 -27.36
N ILE A 319 16.28 1.02 -28.15
CA ILE A 319 15.00 0.44 -28.56
C ILE A 319 15.23 -0.73 -29.53
N LEU A 320 16.17 -0.59 -30.48
CA LEU A 320 16.53 -1.66 -31.40
C LEU A 320 17.12 -2.87 -30.66
N LEU A 321 17.99 -2.62 -29.68
CA LEU A 321 18.53 -3.66 -28.80
C LEU A 321 17.44 -4.31 -27.96
N SER A 322 16.50 -3.55 -27.41
CA SER A 322 15.37 -4.10 -26.67
C SER A 322 14.49 -5.03 -27.52
N ILE A 323 14.28 -4.68 -28.81
CA ILE A 323 13.59 -5.57 -29.76
C ILE A 323 14.40 -6.85 -29.98
N PHE A 324 15.72 -6.73 -30.14
CA PHE A 324 16.60 -7.89 -30.33
C PHE A 324 16.66 -8.79 -29.09
N ASP A 325 16.71 -8.23 -27.89
CA ASP A 325 16.64 -8.97 -26.63
C ASP A 325 15.36 -9.81 -26.51
N ASP A 326 14.22 -9.24 -26.93
CA ASP A 326 12.96 -9.98 -26.99
C ASP A 326 13.02 -11.14 -28.02
N ILE A 327 13.71 -10.97 -29.15
CA ILE A 327 13.95 -12.06 -30.12
C ILE A 327 14.84 -13.14 -29.49
N VAL A 328 15.94 -12.76 -28.84
CA VAL A 328 16.86 -13.68 -28.15
C VAL A 328 16.11 -14.47 -27.06
N ARG A 329 15.25 -13.80 -26.29
CA ARG A 329 14.40 -14.46 -25.29
C ARG A 329 13.52 -15.55 -25.90
N ILE A 330 12.91 -15.30 -27.05
CA ILE A 330 12.11 -16.31 -27.78
C ILE A 330 12.98 -17.47 -28.26
N ILE A 331 14.22 -17.20 -28.69
CA ILE A 331 15.17 -18.24 -29.08
C ILE A 331 15.55 -19.11 -27.88
N TRP A 332 15.85 -18.53 -26.72
CA TRP A 332 16.16 -19.27 -25.50
C TRP A 332 15.00 -20.14 -25.04
N GLN A 333 13.79 -19.61 -25.14
CA GLN A 333 12.56 -20.37 -24.92
C GLN A 333 12.46 -21.58 -25.86
N ILE A 334 12.73 -21.42 -27.16
CA ILE A 334 12.75 -22.53 -28.12
C ILE A 334 13.84 -23.54 -27.75
N ARG A 335 15.05 -23.09 -27.40
CA ARG A 335 16.17 -23.94 -26.99
C ARG A 335 15.92 -24.73 -25.71
N ALA A 336 15.02 -24.27 -24.83
CA ALA A 336 14.62 -24.99 -23.63
C ALA A 336 13.83 -26.29 -23.91
N ASN A 337 13.43 -26.54 -25.17
CA ASN A 337 12.85 -27.81 -25.58
C ASN A 337 13.91 -28.93 -25.65
N GLU A 338 13.46 -30.16 -25.89
CA GLU A 338 14.35 -31.31 -26.02
C GLU A 338 15.42 -31.11 -27.10
N LYS A 339 16.64 -31.56 -26.80
CA LYS A 339 17.77 -31.53 -27.74
C LYS A 339 17.44 -32.39 -28.97
N GLY A 340 17.57 -31.83 -30.17
CA GLY A 340 17.31 -32.55 -31.42
C GLY A 340 15.88 -32.44 -31.93
N TRP A 341 15.05 -31.56 -31.36
CA TRP A 341 13.68 -31.35 -31.82
C TRP A 341 13.61 -31.02 -33.32
N SER A 342 14.63 -30.34 -33.87
CA SER A 342 14.71 -29.92 -35.28
C SER A 342 15.03 -31.05 -36.28
N LEU A 343 15.35 -32.25 -35.78
CA LEU A 343 15.65 -33.44 -36.59
C LEU A 343 14.40 -34.27 -36.94
N ARG A 344 13.26 -33.97 -36.32
CA ARG A 344 12.00 -34.68 -36.63
C ARG A 344 11.49 -34.23 -38.00
N GLU A 345 10.90 -35.16 -38.78
CA GLU A 345 10.43 -34.93 -40.16
C GLU A 345 9.56 -33.68 -40.34
N ARG A 346 8.77 -33.32 -39.31
CA ARG A 346 7.93 -32.12 -39.30
C ARG A 346 8.72 -30.81 -39.53
N PHE A 347 10.01 -30.78 -39.20
CA PHE A 347 10.88 -29.61 -39.24
C PHE A 347 11.91 -29.65 -40.38
N ASP A 348 11.75 -30.54 -41.36
CA ASP A 348 12.70 -30.67 -42.48
C ASP A 348 12.75 -29.41 -43.35
N SER A 349 11.63 -28.70 -43.45
CA SER A 349 11.54 -27.43 -44.18
C SER A 349 12.23 -26.25 -43.49
N LEU A 350 12.66 -26.40 -42.23
CA LEU A 350 13.35 -25.33 -41.49
C LEU A 350 14.80 -25.21 -42.00
N PRO A 351 15.26 -24.03 -42.44
CA PRO A 351 16.63 -23.86 -42.97
C PRO A 351 17.70 -24.30 -41.97
N LYS A 352 18.78 -24.93 -42.45
CA LYS A 352 19.89 -25.41 -41.59
C LYS A 352 20.45 -24.30 -40.69
N VAL A 353 20.61 -23.09 -41.23
CA VAL A 353 21.05 -21.90 -40.48
C VAL A 353 20.17 -21.66 -39.25
N GLN A 354 18.84 -21.78 -39.38
CA GLN A 354 17.93 -21.62 -38.25
C GLN A 354 17.98 -22.81 -37.30
N LYS A 355 18.16 -24.05 -37.79
CA LYS A 355 18.35 -25.22 -36.92
C LYS A 355 19.57 -25.04 -36.01
N ILE A 356 20.70 -24.56 -36.56
CA ILE A 356 21.94 -24.30 -35.80
C ILE A 356 21.70 -23.30 -34.66
N ILE A 357 20.96 -22.23 -34.94
CA ILE A 357 20.65 -21.20 -33.95
C ILE A 357 19.58 -21.63 -32.95
N LEU A 358 18.59 -22.44 -33.33
CA LEU A 358 17.41 -22.65 -32.48
C LEU A 358 17.42 -23.97 -31.67
N ASP A 359 18.24 -24.94 -32.05
CA ASP A 359 18.28 -26.26 -31.40
C ASP A 359 19.65 -26.54 -30.76
N ASN A 360 19.64 -26.92 -29.48
CA ASN A 360 20.83 -27.28 -28.71
C ASN A 360 21.55 -28.53 -29.25
N HIS A 361 20.94 -29.28 -30.18
CA HIS A 361 21.64 -30.34 -30.91
C HIS A 361 22.89 -29.81 -31.64
N TRP A 362 22.80 -28.59 -32.18
CA TRP A 362 23.82 -27.99 -33.03
C TRP A 362 24.75 -27.03 -32.28
N GLN A 363 24.84 -27.12 -30.95
CA GLN A 363 25.63 -26.20 -30.12
C GLN A 363 27.09 -26.09 -30.59
N ASN A 364 27.76 -27.22 -30.85
CA ASN A 364 29.15 -27.21 -31.34
C ASN A 364 29.26 -26.48 -32.70
N GLU A 365 28.34 -26.71 -33.64
CA GLU A 365 28.35 -26.02 -34.94
C GLU A 365 28.04 -24.53 -34.79
N ARG A 366 27.23 -24.13 -33.81
CA ARG A 366 26.94 -22.74 -33.49
C ARG A 366 28.16 -22.00 -32.91
N ASP A 367 28.91 -22.66 -32.04
CA ASP A 367 30.07 -22.09 -31.36
C ASP A 367 31.30 -22.01 -32.30
N GLU A 368 31.47 -22.99 -33.18
CA GLU A 368 32.63 -23.10 -34.08
C GLU A 368 32.42 -22.42 -35.45
N ASN A 369 31.19 -22.36 -35.97
CA ASN A 369 30.89 -21.81 -37.30
C ASN A 369 30.07 -20.52 -37.24
N GLY A 370 30.79 -19.38 -37.23
CA GLY A 370 30.19 -18.04 -37.21
C GLY A 370 29.34 -17.69 -38.44
N GLN A 371 29.43 -18.41 -39.56
CA GLN A 371 28.67 -18.08 -40.78
C GLN A 371 27.16 -18.23 -40.59
N ALA A 372 26.73 -19.25 -39.83
CA ALA A 372 25.32 -19.44 -39.53
C ALA A 372 24.77 -18.30 -38.65
N LEU A 373 25.57 -17.86 -37.66
CA LEU A 373 25.23 -16.74 -36.79
C LEU A 373 25.16 -15.43 -37.58
N GLU A 374 26.16 -15.14 -38.41
CA GLU A 374 26.17 -13.95 -39.28
C GLU A 374 24.94 -13.91 -40.20
N ALA A 375 24.65 -15.02 -40.88
CA ALA A 375 23.49 -15.12 -41.76
C ALA A 375 22.16 -14.94 -40.99
N PHE A 376 22.07 -15.48 -39.77
CA PHE A 376 20.90 -15.30 -38.91
C PHE A 376 20.72 -13.84 -38.48
N LEU A 377 21.79 -13.17 -38.04
CA LEU A 377 21.76 -11.77 -37.63
C LEU A 377 21.34 -10.85 -38.78
N LYS A 378 21.84 -11.08 -40.01
CA LYS A 378 21.38 -10.34 -41.20
C LYS A 378 19.89 -10.52 -41.44
N ASN A 379 19.37 -11.74 -41.26
CA ASN A 379 17.93 -12.00 -41.39
C ASN A 379 17.13 -11.34 -40.25
N ALA A 380 17.67 -11.28 -39.03
CA ALA A 380 17.05 -10.59 -37.91
C ALA A 380 16.96 -9.07 -38.15
N ALA A 381 18.04 -8.44 -38.61
CA ALA A 381 18.05 -7.02 -38.97
C ALA A 381 17.01 -6.71 -40.06
N ARG A 382 16.94 -7.54 -41.11
CA ARG A 382 15.91 -7.44 -42.16
C ARG A 382 14.50 -7.57 -41.59
N TRP A 383 14.29 -8.54 -40.71
CA TRP A 383 12.99 -8.73 -40.08
C TRP A 383 12.57 -7.52 -39.25
N ILE A 384 13.46 -6.92 -38.47
CA ILE A 384 13.17 -5.71 -37.66
C ILE A 384 12.67 -4.57 -38.56
N ILE A 385 13.32 -4.31 -39.69
CA ILE A 385 12.92 -3.25 -40.63
C ILE A 385 11.56 -3.56 -41.27
N LEU A 386 11.34 -4.80 -41.72
CA LEU A 386 10.08 -5.20 -42.34
C LEU A 386 8.91 -5.19 -41.33
N ALA A 387 9.18 -5.61 -40.09
CA ALA A 387 8.21 -5.60 -39.00
C ALA A 387 7.83 -4.16 -38.61
N TYR A 388 8.82 -3.26 -38.50
CA TYR A 388 8.59 -1.83 -38.31
C TYR A 388 7.64 -1.26 -39.38
N LYS A 389 7.96 -1.49 -40.67
CA LYS A 389 7.13 -1.03 -41.79
C LYS A 389 5.71 -1.60 -41.72
N LYS A 390 5.56 -2.87 -41.35
CA LYS A 390 4.26 -3.53 -41.25
C LYS A 390 3.39 -2.97 -40.11
N VAL A 391 3.99 -2.62 -38.97
CA VAL A 391 3.26 -2.11 -37.80
C VAL A 391 2.83 -0.66 -37.98
N LEU A 392 3.71 0.20 -38.53
CA LEU A 392 3.41 1.63 -38.74
C LEU A 392 2.62 1.88 -40.04
N GLY A 393 2.62 0.93 -40.98
CA GLY A 393 1.86 1.05 -42.22
C GLY A 393 2.27 2.28 -43.04
N ASN A 394 1.32 3.17 -43.30
CA ASN A 394 1.54 4.37 -44.11
C ASN A 394 2.41 5.43 -43.42
N GLU A 395 2.54 5.38 -42.09
CA GLU A 395 3.37 6.31 -41.32
C GLU A 395 4.84 5.90 -41.29
N ALA A 396 5.16 4.68 -41.75
CA ALA A 396 6.52 4.16 -41.72
C ALA A 396 7.45 4.97 -42.62
N LEU A 397 8.62 5.34 -42.08
CA LEU A 397 9.70 5.90 -42.89
C LEU A 397 10.32 4.81 -43.78
N ALA A 398 10.74 5.21 -44.97
CA ALA A 398 11.50 4.32 -45.85
C ALA A 398 12.92 4.19 -45.30
N LEU A 399 13.22 3.03 -44.70
CA LEU A 399 14.55 2.70 -44.24
C LEU A 399 15.35 2.06 -45.40
N ASN A 400 16.53 2.61 -45.69
CA ASN A 400 17.47 2.22 -46.72
C ASN A 400 18.45 1.13 -46.24
N ASP A 401 19.40 0.77 -47.12
CA ASP A 401 20.40 -0.26 -46.83
C ASP A 401 21.40 0.17 -45.73
N ASP A 402 21.65 1.46 -45.54
CA ASP A 402 22.54 1.96 -44.48
C ASP A 402 21.92 1.73 -43.10
N GLU A 403 20.61 1.93 -42.97
CA GLU A 403 19.89 1.65 -41.73
C GLU A 403 19.79 0.15 -41.45
N LEU A 404 19.67 -0.68 -42.49
CA LEU A 404 19.78 -2.12 -42.35
C LEU A 404 21.16 -2.54 -41.81
N MET A 405 22.23 -1.98 -42.37
CA MET A 405 23.59 -2.26 -41.91
C MET A 405 23.82 -1.74 -40.49
N HIS A 406 23.29 -0.56 -40.13
CA HIS A 406 23.36 -0.05 -38.76
C HIS A 406 22.68 -0.99 -37.76
N VAL A 407 21.46 -1.44 -38.05
CA VAL A 407 20.75 -2.41 -37.20
C VAL A 407 21.55 -3.71 -37.08
N TYR A 408 22.11 -4.20 -38.19
CA TYR A 408 22.93 -5.41 -38.20
C TYR A 408 24.16 -5.29 -37.29
N TYR A 409 24.97 -4.24 -37.44
CA TYR A 409 26.18 -4.05 -36.62
C TYR A 409 25.83 -3.91 -35.14
N LEU A 410 24.74 -3.20 -34.84
CA LEU A 410 24.27 -3.00 -33.47
C LEU A 410 23.90 -4.34 -32.79
N ILE A 411 23.19 -5.23 -33.48
CA ILE A 411 22.82 -6.54 -32.91
C ILE A 411 23.98 -7.54 -32.95
N GLU A 412 24.93 -7.38 -33.88
CA GLU A 412 26.16 -8.19 -33.94
C GLU A 412 27.04 -7.98 -32.71
N GLU A 413 27.09 -6.76 -32.17
CA GLU A 413 27.76 -6.49 -30.88
C GLU A 413 27.16 -7.31 -29.72
N GLN A 414 25.89 -7.72 -29.83
CA GLN A 414 25.17 -8.51 -28.83
C GLN A 414 25.07 -10.01 -29.19
N LYS A 415 25.87 -10.49 -30.16
CA LYS A 415 25.80 -11.87 -30.64
C LYS A 415 26.09 -12.93 -29.57
N GLU A 416 26.78 -12.57 -28.48
CA GLU A 416 27.03 -13.45 -27.34
C GLU A 416 25.74 -13.97 -26.71
N GLY A 417 24.63 -13.21 -26.78
CA GLY A 417 23.32 -13.69 -26.33
C GLY A 417 22.78 -14.88 -27.12
N LEU A 418 23.37 -15.19 -28.28
CA LEU A 418 22.98 -16.30 -29.14
C LEU A 418 23.95 -17.49 -29.11
N LEU A 419 25.13 -17.38 -28.53
CA LEU A 419 26.04 -18.53 -28.35
C LEU A 419 25.54 -19.36 -27.16
#